data_AF-A0A9P7GF35-F1
#
_entry.id   AF-A0A9P7GF35-F1
#
_cell.length_a   1.000
_cell.length_b   1.000
_cell.length_c   1.000
_cell.angle_alpha   90.00
_cell.angle_beta   90.00
_cell.angle_gamma   90.00
#
_symmetry.space_group_name_H-M   'P 1'
#
loop_
_entity.id
_entity.type
_entity.pdbx_description
1 polymer ?
#
loop_
_entity_poly.entity_id
_entity_poly.type
_entity_poly.pdbx_seq_one_letter_code
_entity_poly.pdbx_strand_id
1 'polypeptide(L)'
;MLARSVALEETLAGDIYQRLSIQTVCVGAPVKGLDWLRALLSEELYNQARQARPCGDENGATLEDAFEDAWFTFSHFAKAEDSSLISIKYLTACNVCGMAIQCPPNPYSIDGMFGIHFGIDKPIKEKNTGAGLWKARFREDGDINEHVINPTIAGSNKNPTLAFVFEMGSSDSKVVASRVDSPRAIGSGNDALGKHYQLVVHGVTSATFSVRRLKSQSSQVPAATRAVPTTLGGE
;
A
#
# COMPACT_ATOMS: atom_id res chain seq x y z
N MET A 1 -15.37 24.29 -15.30
CA MET A 1 -16.72 23.71 -15.12
C MET A 1 -16.55 22.36 -14.42
N LEU A 2 -16.28 22.38 -13.10
CA LEU A 2 -15.99 21.21 -12.25
C LEU A 2 -16.97 21.24 -11.07
N ALA A 3 -18.18 20.77 -11.31
CA ALA A 3 -19.20 20.63 -10.28
C ALA A 3 -20.13 19.49 -10.69
N ARG A 4 -19.69 18.24 -10.50
CA ARG A 4 -20.58 17.06 -10.56
C ARG A 4 -20.05 15.75 -9.94
N SER A 5 -18.99 15.76 -9.12
CA SER A 5 -18.54 14.54 -8.40
C SER A 5 -18.74 14.55 -6.87
N VAL A 6 -19.08 15.69 -6.27
CA VAL A 6 -19.05 15.89 -4.80
C VAL A 6 -20.04 15.01 -4.01
N ALA A 7 -21.14 14.57 -4.62
CA ALA A 7 -22.21 13.88 -3.89
C ALA A 7 -21.91 12.41 -3.51
N LEU A 8 -20.87 11.78 -4.08
CA LEU A 8 -20.47 10.41 -3.73
C LEU A 8 -19.32 10.37 -2.73
N GLU A 9 -18.53 11.45 -2.66
CA GLU A 9 -17.38 11.58 -1.75
C GLU A 9 -17.84 11.82 -0.31
N GLU A 10 -18.87 12.65 -0.08
CA GLU A 10 -19.30 12.99 1.29
C GLU A 10 -19.92 11.80 2.04
N THR A 11 -20.73 10.97 1.37
CA THR A 11 -21.45 9.87 2.04
C THR A 11 -20.56 8.66 2.31
N LEU A 12 -19.72 8.27 1.36
CA LEU A 12 -18.82 7.13 1.53
C LEU A 12 -17.65 7.48 2.46
N ALA A 13 -17.06 8.66 2.31
CA ALA A 13 -15.97 9.08 3.18
C ALA A 13 -16.48 9.32 4.60
N GLY A 14 -17.68 9.89 4.79
CA GLY A 14 -18.28 10.11 6.10
C GLY A 14 -18.43 8.83 6.92
N ASP A 15 -18.98 7.76 6.33
CA ASP A 15 -19.10 6.44 6.98
C ASP A 15 -17.71 5.86 7.33
N ILE A 16 -16.73 6.03 6.44
CA ILE A 16 -15.36 5.54 6.64
C ILE A 16 -14.65 6.27 7.76
N TYR A 17 -14.75 7.60 7.81
CA TYR A 17 -14.18 8.42 8.88
C TYR A 17 -14.83 8.15 10.24
N GLN A 18 -16.09 7.72 10.29
CA GLN A 18 -16.73 7.33 11.55
C GLN A 18 -16.23 5.99 12.07
N ARG A 19 -15.88 5.07 11.16
CA ARG A 19 -15.47 3.69 11.49
C ARG A 19 -13.95 3.51 11.61
N LEU A 20 -13.19 4.55 11.29
CA LEU A 20 -11.74 4.58 11.38
C LEU A 20 -11.34 5.77 12.25
N SER A 21 -10.38 5.58 13.16
CA SER A 21 -9.84 6.66 13.99
C SER A 21 -8.90 7.57 13.20
N ILE A 22 -9.45 8.48 12.38
CA ILE A 22 -8.68 9.36 11.47
C ILE A 22 -8.78 10.84 11.91
N GLN A 23 -7.65 11.54 11.97
CA GLN A 23 -7.58 13.01 12.05
C GLN A 23 -7.30 13.59 10.67
N THR A 24 -7.82 14.79 10.34
CA THR A 24 -7.77 15.44 9.01
C THR A 24 -6.39 15.37 8.32
N VAL A 25 -6.36 14.95 7.05
CA VAL A 25 -5.11 14.64 6.32
C VAL A 25 -4.95 15.41 5.01
N CYS A 26 -3.73 15.88 4.75
CA CYS A 26 -3.29 16.29 3.41
C CYS A 26 -3.01 15.03 2.55
N VAL A 27 -3.80 14.85 1.50
CA VAL A 27 -3.60 13.76 0.53
C VAL A 27 -2.36 14.05 -0.31
N GLY A 28 -1.40 13.13 -0.32
CA GLY A 28 -0.20 13.23 -1.18
C GLY A 28 -0.55 13.07 -2.65
N ALA A 29 0.29 13.60 -3.55
CA ALA A 29 0.11 13.36 -4.97
C ALA A 29 0.25 11.86 -5.29
N PRO A 30 -0.57 11.31 -6.22
CA PRO A 30 -0.44 9.93 -6.66
C PRO A 30 0.97 9.60 -7.16
N VAL A 31 1.48 8.43 -6.81
CA VAL A 31 2.78 7.91 -7.25
C VAL A 31 2.55 6.67 -8.12
N LYS A 32 3.26 6.53 -9.22
CA LYS A 32 3.20 5.30 -10.04
C LYS A 32 3.67 4.10 -9.22
N GLY A 33 2.97 2.98 -9.33
CA GLY A 33 3.24 1.77 -8.54
C GLY A 33 4.67 1.24 -8.75
N LEU A 34 5.15 1.23 -9.99
CA LEU A 34 6.52 0.82 -10.31
C LEU A 34 7.58 1.80 -9.77
N ASP A 35 7.30 3.10 -9.80
CA ASP A 35 8.20 4.11 -9.22
C ASP A 35 8.27 3.98 -7.69
N TRP A 36 7.13 3.69 -7.05
CA TRP A 36 7.07 3.39 -5.62
C TRP A 36 7.89 2.14 -5.28
N LEU A 37 7.76 1.07 -6.06
CA LEU A 37 8.51 -0.17 -5.85
C LEU A 37 10.01 0.03 -6.05
N ARG A 38 10.42 0.82 -7.06
CA ARG A 38 11.81 1.22 -7.30
C ARG A 38 12.37 2.08 -6.17
N ALA A 39 11.54 2.90 -5.55
CA ALA A 39 11.94 3.70 -4.39
C ALA A 39 12.08 2.86 -3.11
N LEU A 40 11.34 1.75 -3.01
CA LEU A 40 11.37 0.84 -1.87
C LEU A 40 12.58 -0.10 -1.91
N LEU A 41 12.78 -0.81 -3.02
CA LEU A 41 13.80 -1.86 -3.15
C LEU A 41 15.14 -1.31 -3.64
N SER A 42 16.23 -2.03 -3.41
CA SER A 42 17.49 -1.78 -4.12
C SER A 42 17.33 -2.01 -5.62
N GLU A 43 18.19 -1.41 -6.45
CA GLU A 43 18.04 -1.49 -7.91
C GLU A 43 18.12 -2.93 -8.44
N GLU A 44 18.97 -3.76 -7.85
CA GLU A 44 19.06 -5.19 -8.17
C GLU A 44 17.75 -5.92 -7.87
N LEU A 45 17.20 -5.75 -6.67
CA LEU A 45 15.98 -6.44 -6.25
C LEU A 45 14.73 -5.89 -6.93
N TYR A 46 14.71 -4.60 -7.27
CA TYR A 46 13.69 -4.00 -8.12
C TYR A 46 13.66 -4.66 -9.51
N ASN A 47 14.83 -4.88 -10.13
CA ASN A 47 14.92 -5.53 -11.43
C ASN A 47 14.43 -6.99 -11.39
N GLN A 48 14.63 -7.69 -10.27
CA GLN A 48 14.05 -9.02 -10.07
C GLN A 48 12.53 -8.94 -9.87
N ALA A 49 12.07 -8.03 -9.01
CA ALA A 49 10.66 -7.87 -8.67
C ALA A 49 9.79 -7.51 -9.90
N ARG A 50 10.26 -6.61 -10.78
CA ARG A 50 9.48 -6.20 -11.97
C ARG A 50 9.25 -7.34 -12.96
N GLN A 51 10.12 -8.36 -12.96
CA GLN A 51 10.00 -9.54 -13.83
C GLN A 51 9.17 -10.68 -13.20
N ALA A 52 8.67 -10.49 -11.97
CA ALA A 52 7.83 -11.47 -11.30
C ALA A 52 6.55 -11.77 -12.11
N ARG A 53 6.07 -13.01 -12.00
CA ARG A 53 4.84 -13.51 -12.64
C ARG A 53 3.78 -13.78 -11.57
N PRO A 54 2.49 -13.86 -11.94
CA PRO A 54 1.45 -14.23 -11.01
C PRO A 54 1.72 -15.57 -10.32
N CYS A 55 1.34 -15.67 -9.05
CA CYS A 55 1.56 -16.86 -8.23
C CYS A 55 0.91 -18.12 -8.81
N GLY A 56 -0.22 -18.00 -9.50
CA GLY A 56 -0.94 -19.12 -10.12
C GLY A 56 -0.85 -19.19 -11.65
N ASP A 57 -0.02 -18.36 -12.28
CA ASP A 57 0.15 -18.38 -13.74
C ASP A 57 1.59 -17.98 -14.12
N GLU A 58 2.44 -18.97 -14.38
CA GLU A 58 3.84 -18.76 -14.76
C GLU A 58 4.00 -18.11 -16.14
N ASN A 59 2.97 -18.22 -17.00
CA ASN A 59 2.95 -17.65 -18.34
C ASN A 59 2.20 -16.30 -18.37
N GLY A 60 1.71 -15.84 -17.22
CA GLY A 60 0.98 -14.57 -17.08
C GLY A 60 1.87 -13.35 -17.35
N ALA A 61 1.27 -12.16 -17.38
CA ALA A 61 1.99 -10.90 -17.59
C ALA A 61 3.06 -10.65 -16.51
N THR A 62 4.14 -9.93 -16.81
CA THR A 62 5.11 -9.56 -15.75
C THR A 62 4.44 -8.60 -14.78
N LEU A 63 5.03 -8.41 -13.59
CA LEU A 63 4.63 -7.36 -12.66
C LEU A 63 4.74 -5.98 -13.32
N GLU A 64 5.79 -5.75 -14.11
CA GLU A 64 5.96 -4.51 -14.89
C GLU A 64 4.76 -4.25 -15.82
N ASP A 65 4.38 -5.24 -16.63
CA ASP A 65 3.26 -5.12 -17.56
C ASP A 65 1.92 -4.98 -16.83
N ALA A 66 1.69 -5.80 -15.80
CA ALA A 66 0.43 -5.84 -15.07
C ALA A 66 0.16 -4.58 -14.25
N PHE A 67 1.22 -3.86 -13.84
CA PHE A 67 1.14 -2.65 -13.02
C PHE A 67 1.63 -1.39 -13.75
N GLU A 68 1.74 -1.40 -15.08
CA GLU A 68 2.22 -0.26 -15.88
C GLU A 68 1.42 1.03 -15.64
N ASP A 69 0.11 0.88 -15.39
CA ASP A 69 -0.86 1.95 -15.19
C ASP A 69 -1.39 1.96 -13.74
N ALA A 70 -0.63 1.40 -12.80
CA ALA A 70 -0.97 1.38 -11.39
C ALA A 70 -0.48 2.65 -10.67
N TRP A 71 -1.31 3.18 -9.77
CA TRP A 71 -1.05 4.39 -8.99
C TRP A 71 -1.43 4.18 -7.53
N PHE A 72 -0.56 4.62 -6.63
CA PHE A 72 -0.74 4.56 -5.18
C PHE A 72 -0.91 5.99 -4.64
N THR A 73 -1.82 6.18 -3.69
CA THR A 73 -2.16 7.53 -3.17
C THR A 73 -2.05 7.66 -1.66
N PHE A 74 -1.53 6.66 -0.94
CA PHE A 74 -1.55 6.67 0.52
C PHE A 74 -0.45 7.53 1.15
N SER A 75 -0.82 8.29 2.19
CA SER A 75 0.09 9.12 3.00
C SER A 75 0.06 8.77 4.49
N HIS A 76 -0.93 8.02 4.93
CA HIS A 76 -1.14 7.66 6.33
C HIS A 76 -1.80 6.27 6.43
N PHE A 77 -1.77 5.72 7.65
CA PHE A 77 -2.43 4.47 7.98
C PHE A 77 -3.64 4.75 8.86
N ALA A 78 -4.74 4.06 8.60
CA ALA A 78 -5.87 3.97 9.51
C ALA A 78 -5.98 2.54 10.03
N LYS A 79 -6.34 2.41 11.31
CA LYS A 79 -6.52 1.11 11.94
C LYS A 79 -7.94 0.62 11.69
N ALA A 80 -8.10 -0.55 11.09
CA ALA A 80 -9.40 -1.18 10.96
C ALA A 80 -9.88 -1.69 12.32
N GLU A 81 -11.08 -1.27 12.73
CA GLU A 81 -11.73 -1.73 13.96
C GLU A 81 -12.46 -3.08 13.76
N ASP A 82 -12.83 -3.41 12.52
CA ASP A 82 -13.51 -4.67 12.19
C ASP A 82 -13.15 -5.22 10.80
N SER A 83 -13.52 -6.49 10.56
CA SER A 83 -13.29 -7.24 9.31
C SER A 83 -13.87 -6.58 8.08
N SER A 84 -15.02 -5.94 8.23
CA SER A 84 -15.84 -5.53 7.09
C SER A 84 -15.18 -4.41 6.30
N LEU A 85 -14.25 -3.70 6.94
CA LEU A 85 -13.39 -2.68 6.34
C LEU A 85 -12.35 -3.27 5.37
N ILE A 86 -12.14 -4.59 5.39
CA ILE A 86 -11.25 -5.33 4.50
C ILE A 86 -12.03 -5.71 3.23
N SER A 87 -12.30 -4.71 2.38
CA SER A 87 -12.95 -4.95 1.09
C SER A 87 -12.55 -3.97 0.01
N ILE A 88 -12.75 -4.36 -1.25
CA ILE A 88 -12.42 -3.52 -2.40
C ILE A 88 -13.17 -2.19 -2.40
N LYS A 89 -14.41 -2.18 -1.90
CA LYS A 89 -15.21 -0.97 -1.73
C LYS A 89 -14.50 0.04 -0.81
N TYR A 90 -13.97 -0.43 0.32
CA TYR A 90 -13.22 0.42 1.24
C TYR A 90 -11.86 0.83 0.67
N LEU A 91 -11.17 -0.06 -0.05
CA LEU A 91 -9.94 0.30 -0.76
C LEU A 91 -10.16 1.38 -1.83
N THR A 92 -11.31 1.37 -2.50
CA THR A 92 -11.67 2.45 -3.45
C THR A 92 -11.75 3.79 -2.74
N ALA A 93 -12.36 3.84 -1.55
CA ALA A 93 -12.40 5.06 -0.77
C ALA A 93 -11.05 5.42 -0.13
N CYS A 94 -10.22 4.43 0.22
CA CYS A 94 -8.84 4.64 0.65
C CYS A 94 -8.02 5.35 -0.43
N ASN A 95 -8.23 5.02 -1.72
CA ASN A 95 -7.60 5.74 -2.83
C ASN A 95 -7.97 7.22 -2.85
N VAL A 96 -9.24 7.55 -2.54
CA VAL A 96 -9.72 8.95 -2.47
C VAL A 96 -9.12 9.67 -1.27
N CYS A 97 -9.11 9.02 -0.10
CA CYS A 97 -8.66 9.62 1.15
C CYS A 97 -7.14 9.61 1.30
N GLY A 98 -6.41 8.93 0.42
CA GLY A 98 -4.96 8.75 0.52
C GLY A 98 -4.56 7.93 1.75
N MET A 99 -5.22 6.80 1.95
CA MET A 99 -5.10 5.98 3.15
C MET A 99 -4.66 4.55 2.85
N ALA A 100 -3.92 3.95 3.76
CA ALA A 100 -3.72 2.52 3.86
C ALA A 100 -4.37 1.99 5.15
N ILE A 101 -4.84 0.76 5.15
CA ILE A 101 -5.50 0.12 6.30
C ILE A 101 -4.49 -0.76 7.01
N GLN A 102 -4.28 -0.52 8.30
CA GLN A 102 -3.64 -1.48 9.20
C GLN A 102 -4.72 -2.44 9.71
N CYS A 103 -4.53 -3.73 9.45
CA CYS A 103 -5.45 -4.76 9.90
C CYS A 103 -5.27 -5.05 11.39
N PRO A 104 -6.34 -5.43 12.11
CA PRO A 104 -6.21 -5.93 13.47
C PRO A 104 -5.43 -7.26 13.50
N PRO A 105 -4.73 -7.57 14.59
CA PRO A 105 -3.97 -8.82 14.71
C PRO A 105 -4.93 -10.02 14.69
N ASN A 106 -4.78 -10.92 13.70
CA ASN A 106 -5.59 -12.15 13.53
C ASN A 106 -7.10 -11.85 13.30
N PRO A 107 -7.85 -12.50 12.37
CA PRO A 107 -7.58 -13.68 11.54
C PRO A 107 -7.05 -13.44 10.12
N TYR A 108 -6.80 -12.20 9.70
CA TYR A 108 -6.68 -11.87 8.27
C TYR A 108 -5.39 -12.30 7.57
N SER A 109 -4.48 -13.01 8.23
CA SER A 109 -3.21 -13.47 7.65
C SER A 109 -2.32 -12.37 7.04
N ILE A 110 -2.71 -11.10 7.12
CA ILE A 110 -2.04 -9.88 6.63
C ILE A 110 -2.01 -8.84 7.76
N ASP A 111 -1.04 -7.92 7.70
CA ASP A 111 -0.92 -6.83 8.66
C ASP A 111 -1.54 -5.52 8.15
N GLY A 112 -1.76 -5.45 6.84
CA GLY A 112 -2.57 -4.39 6.27
C GLY A 112 -2.72 -4.46 4.76
N MET A 113 -3.45 -3.48 4.24
CA MET A 113 -3.80 -3.37 2.83
C MET A 113 -3.94 -1.92 2.38
N PHE A 114 -3.77 -1.65 1.09
CA PHE A 114 -3.94 -0.33 0.50
C PHE A 114 -4.63 -0.45 -0.88
N GLY A 115 -5.27 0.65 -1.30
CA GLY A 115 -5.88 0.71 -2.63
C GLY A 115 -4.82 0.91 -3.70
N ILE A 116 -5.00 0.24 -4.83
CA ILE A 116 -4.23 0.51 -6.05
C ILE A 116 -5.20 1.08 -7.07
N HIS A 117 -4.92 2.23 -7.66
CA HIS A 117 -5.75 2.79 -8.71
C HIS A 117 -5.16 2.48 -10.09
N PHE A 118 -5.96 1.89 -10.98
CA PHE A 118 -5.55 1.61 -12.36
C PHE A 118 -6.11 2.66 -13.32
N GLY A 119 -5.23 3.43 -13.95
CA GLY A 119 -5.56 4.53 -14.86
C GLY A 119 -5.76 5.86 -14.16
N ILE A 120 -4.73 6.71 -14.17
CA ILE A 120 -4.76 8.03 -13.51
C ILE A 120 -5.90 8.94 -13.99
N ASP A 121 -6.28 8.83 -15.27
CA ASP A 121 -7.35 9.61 -15.86
C ASP A 121 -8.74 8.94 -15.71
N LYS A 122 -8.80 7.76 -15.11
CA LYS A 122 -10.05 7.02 -14.91
C LYS A 122 -10.70 7.44 -13.58
N PRO A 123 -12.03 7.41 -13.48
CA PRO A 123 -12.68 7.64 -12.19
C PRO A 123 -12.29 6.59 -11.15
N ILE A 124 -12.06 7.02 -9.92
CA ILE A 124 -11.85 6.13 -8.77
C ILE A 124 -13.15 5.38 -8.49
N LYS A 125 -13.18 4.11 -8.87
CA LYS A 125 -14.31 3.17 -8.73
C LYS A 125 -13.77 1.77 -8.46
N GLU A 126 -14.57 0.90 -7.86
CA GLU A 126 -14.18 -0.49 -7.56
C GLU A 126 -13.60 -1.22 -8.79
N LYS A 127 -14.21 -1.06 -9.97
CA LYS A 127 -13.74 -1.68 -11.21
C LYS A 127 -12.34 -1.24 -11.66
N ASN A 128 -11.87 -0.07 -11.19
CA ASN A 128 -10.55 0.50 -11.49
C ASN A 128 -9.65 0.46 -10.25
N THR A 129 -10.04 -0.28 -9.21
CA THR A 129 -9.29 -0.42 -7.96
C THR A 129 -8.71 -1.83 -7.90
N GLY A 130 -7.42 -1.94 -7.63
CA GLY A 130 -6.66 -3.12 -7.22
C GLY A 130 -6.51 -3.18 -5.69
N ALA A 131 -5.91 -4.27 -5.22
CA ALA A 131 -5.54 -4.41 -3.82
C ALA A 131 -4.00 -4.54 -3.68
N GLY A 132 -3.44 -3.74 -2.79
CA GLY A 132 -2.11 -3.92 -2.23
C GLY A 132 -2.23 -4.56 -0.85
N LEU A 133 -1.48 -5.61 -0.56
CA LEU A 133 -1.50 -6.34 0.70
C LEU A 133 -0.09 -6.39 1.27
N TRP A 134 0.07 -6.34 2.59
CA TRP A 134 1.37 -6.60 3.19
C TRP A 134 1.29 -7.40 4.48
N LYS A 135 2.39 -8.09 4.75
CA LYS A 135 2.66 -8.80 5.99
C LYS A 135 4.11 -8.64 6.36
N ALA A 136 4.40 -8.40 7.63
CA ALA A 136 5.72 -8.49 8.23
C ALA A 136 5.79 -9.74 9.11
N ARG A 137 6.86 -10.52 8.99
CA ARG A 137 7.14 -11.69 9.81
C ARG A 137 8.55 -11.62 10.36
N PHE A 138 8.75 -12.15 11.57
CA PHE A 138 10.08 -12.41 12.12
C PHE A 138 10.39 -13.91 11.95
N ARG A 139 11.62 -14.24 11.54
CA ARG A 139 12.03 -15.64 11.29
C ARG A 139 12.14 -16.53 12.55
N GLU A 140 11.93 -15.98 13.75
CA GLU A 140 11.94 -16.78 14.99
C GLU A 140 10.76 -17.77 15.08
N ASP A 141 9.72 -17.60 14.24
CA ASP A 141 8.47 -18.37 14.32
C ASP A 141 8.55 -19.80 13.73
N GLY A 142 9.70 -20.27 13.22
CA GLY A 142 9.92 -21.67 12.82
C GLY A 142 9.05 -22.21 11.67
N ASP A 143 8.07 -21.45 11.20
CA ASP A 143 7.12 -21.85 10.16
C ASP A 143 7.61 -21.37 8.78
N ILE A 144 8.36 -22.25 8.12
CA ILE A 144 8.92 -22.06 6.77
C ILE A 144 7.89 -22.24 5.66
N ASN A 145 6.60 -22.37 5.97
CA ASN A 145 5.60 -22.44 4.93
C ASN A 145 5.41 -21.04 4.33
N GLU A 146 5.90 -20.88 3.09
CA GLU A 146 5.64 -19.77 2.16
C GLU A 146 4.13 -19.65 1.90
N HIS A 147 3.38 -19.20 2.91
CA HIS A 147 1.95 -19.01 2.77
C HIS A 147 1.72 -17.79 1.89
N VAL A 148 1.41 -18.09 0.63
CA VAL A 148 0.82 -17.12 -0.30
C VAL A 148 -0.42 -16.53 0.36
N ILE A 149 -0.42 -15.20 0.49
CA ILE A 149 -1.53 -14.43 1.03
C ILE A 149 -2.73 -14.69 0.13
N ASN A 150 -3.88 -15.00 0.73
CA ASN A 150 -5.09 -15.19 -0.05
C ASN A 150 -5.48 -13.88 -0.78
N PRO A 151 -5.42 -13.83 -2.13
CA PRO A 151 -5.71 -12.60 -2.87
C PRO A 151 -7.17 -12.16 -2.79
N THR A 152 -8.08 -13.05 -2.38
CA THR A 152 -9.51 -12.74 -2.27
C THR A 152 -9.88 -12.10 -0.93
N ILE A 153 -8.90 -11.79 -0.08
CA ILE A 153 -9.17 -11.23 1.24
C ILE A 153 -9.89 -9.88 1.19
N ALA A 154 -9.60 -9.08 0.16
CA ALA A 154 -10.30 -7.83 -0.13
C ALA A 154 -11.60 -8.03 -0.94
N GLY A 155 -12.01 -9.28 -1.16
CA GLY A 155 -13.04 -9.67 -2.12
C GLY A 155 -12.48 -9.98 -3.51
N SER A 156 -13.36 -10.42 -4.41
CA SER A 156 -13.01 -10.68 -5.81
C SER A 156 -12.77 -9.38 -6.56
N ASN A 157 -11.61 -9.26 -7.20
CA ASN A 157 -11.23 -8.09 -7.97
C ASN A 157 -10.92 -8.48 -9.42
N LYS A 158 -11.25 -7.63 -10.40
CA LYS A 158 -10.83 -7.84 -11.80
C LYS A 158 -9.37 -7.43 -12.04
N ASN A 159 -8.87 -6.46 -11.28
CA ASN A 159 -7.52 -5.95 -11.41
C ASN A 159 -6.50 -6.84 -10.66
N PRO A 160 -5.21 -6.77 -11.05
CA PRO A 160 -4.13 -7.44 -10.33
C PRO A 160 -4.06 -7.07 -8.85
N THR A 161 -3.65 -8.04 -8.03
CA THR A 161 -3.39 -7.86 -6.59
C THR A 161 -1.89 -7.97 -6.34
N LEU A 162 -1.33 -7.01 -5.62
CA LEU A 162 0.07 -6.99 -5.23
C LEU A 162 0.20 -7.28 -3.74
N ALA A 163 1.03 -8.23 -3.36
CA ALA A 163 1.29 -8.58 -1.98
C ALA A 163 2.78 -8.54 -1.65
N PHE A 164 3.09 -8.06 -0.45
CA PHE A 164 4.43 -8.04 0.11
C PHE A 164 4.48 -8.89 1.37
N VAL A 165 5.46 -9.78 1.46
CA VAL A 165 5.81 -10.47 2.70
C VAL A 165 7.22 -10.04 3.07
N PHE A 166 7.34 -9.22 4.12
CA PHE A 166 8.62 -8.79 4.66
C PHE A 166 9.09 -9.81 5.70
N GLU A 167 10.12 -10.58 5.36
CA GLU A 167 10.77 -11.50 6.28
C GLU A 167 11.97 -10.83 6.97
N MET A 168 11.71 -10.39 8.20
CA MET A 168 12.69 -9.75 9.07
C MET A 168 13.52 -10.80 9.82
N GLY A 169 14.76 -10.44 10.15
CA GLY A 169 15.70 -11.33 10.84
C GLY A 169 16.48 -12.29 9.93
N SER A 170 16.25 -12.25 8.62
CA SER A 170 17.12 -12.93 7.64
C SER A 170 18.45 -12.19 7.47
N SER A 171 19.57 -12.91 7.50
CA SER A 171 20.88 -12.42 7.07
C SER A 171 20.97 -12.25 5.55
N ASP A 172 20.17 -13.00 4.80
CA ASP A 172 20.12 -12.94 3.34
C ASP A 172 19.23 -11.78 2.89
N SER A 173 19.73 -10.97 1.95
CA SER A 173 19.00 -9.88 1.30
C SER A 173 18.60 -10.30 -0.11
N LYS A 174 17.32 -10.64 -0.32
CA LYS A 174 16.81 -11.10 -1.62
C LYS A 174 15.30 -10.84 -1.75
N VAL A 175 14.80 -10.82 -2.98
CA VAL A 175 13.36 -10.82 -3.28
C VAL A 175 13.02 -12.08 -4.05
N VAL A 176 11.99 -12.79 -3.59
CA VAL A 176 11.49 -14.01 -4.21
C VAL A 176 10.04 -13.81 -4.60
N ALA A 177 9.68 -14.09 -5.85
CA ALA A 177 8.29 -14.15 -6.26
C ALA A 177 7.70 -15.48 -5.81
N SER A 178 6.61 -15.45 -5.02
CA SER A 178 5.95 -16.68 -4.57
C SER A 178 5.22 -17.38 -5.70
N ARG A 179 5.13 -18.70 -5.61
CA ARG A 179 4.40 -19.57 -6.55
C ARG A 179 3.45 -20.49 -5.81
N VAL A 180 2.41 -20.91 -6.51
CA VAL A 180 1.43 -21.86 -6.01
C VAL A 180 1.26 -23.00 -7.01
N ASP A 181 1.78 -24.17 -6.66
CA ASP A 181 1.63 -25.37 -7.49
C ASP A 181 0.19 -25.91 -7.48
N SER A 182 -0.61 -25.59 -6.45
CA SER A 182 -2.02 -25.99 -6.36
C SER A 182 -2.93 -24.90 -5.75
N PRO A 183 -3.82 -24.27 -6.54
CA PRO A 183 -4.77 -23.26 -6.09
C PRO A 183 -5.71 -23.70 -4.96
N ARG A 184 -5.98 -25.02 -4.86
CA ARG A 184 -6.87 -25.59 -3.83
C ARG A 184 -6.35 -25.37 -2.40
N ALA A 185 -5.04 -25.20 -2.22
CA ALA A 185 -4.43 -25.02 -0.91
C ALA A 185 -4.76 -23.66 -0.24
N ILE A 186 -5.18 -22.66 -1.03
CA ILE A 186 -5.35 -21.27 -0.55
C ILE A 186 -6.83 -20.89 -0.39
N GLY A 187 -7.75 -21.79 -0.78
CA GLY A 187 -9.19 -21.50 -0.77
C GLY A 187 -9.61 -20.42 -1.78
N SER A 188 -8.71 -20.04 -2.69
CA SER A 188 -8.96 -19.10 -3.78
C SER A 188 -9.17 -19.84 -5.09
N GLY A 189 -10.13 -19.41 -5.92
CA GLY A 189 -10.28 -19.94 -7.28
C GLY A 189 -9.06 -19.64 -8.16
N ASN A 190 -8.80 -20.45 -9.19
CA ASN A 190 -7.66 -20.28 -10.11
C ASN A 190 -7.54 -18.85 -10.66
N ASP A 191 -8.67 -18.24 -11.02
CA ASP A 191 -8.73 -16.88 -11.57
C ASP A 191 -8.20 -15.79 -10.62
N ALA A 192 -8.20 -16.05 -9.31
CA ALA A 192 -7.66 -15.11 -8.33
C ALA A 192 -6.13 -15.17 -8.27
N LEU A 193 -5.56 -16.36 -8.38
CA LEU A 193 -4.10 -16.56 -8.35
C LEU A 193 -3.43 -16.21 -9.68
N GLY A 194 -4.12 -16.33 -10.80
CA GLY A 194 -3.63 -15.91 -12.12
C GLY A 194 -3.39 -14.39 -12.27
N LYS A 195 -3.76 -13.59 -11.27
CA LYS A 195 -3.53 -12.13 -11.20
C LYS A 195 -2.98 -11.68 -9.85
N HIS A 196 -2.50 -12.62 -9.04
CA HIS A 196 -1.93 -12.35 -7.73
C HIS A 196 -0.42 -12.33 -7.83
N TYR A 197 0.22 -11.23 -7.46
CA TYR A 197 1.66 -11.10 -7.42
C TYR A 197 2.07 -11.00 -5.97
N GLN A 198 2.85 -11.95 -5.47
CA GLN A 198 3.43 -11.87 -4.13
C GLN A 198 4.95 -11.82 -4.21
N LEU A 199 5.52 -10.80 -3.57
CA LEU A 199 6.95 -10.61 -3.40
C LEU A 199 7.31 -10.88 -1.93
N VAL A 200 8.14 -11.90 -1.69
CA VAL A 200 8.76 -12.15 -0.40
C VAL A 200 10.09 -11.42 -0.37
N VAL A 201 10.20 -10.44 0.51
CA VAL A 201 11.35 -9.58 0.67
C VAL A 201 12.09 -10.01 1.92
N HIS A 202 13.28 -10.61 1.74
CA HIS A 202 14.11 -11.09 2.85
C HIS A 202 15.13 -10.05 3.28
N GLY A 203 15.29 -9.92 4.59
CA GLY A 203 16.32 -9.09 5.21
C GLY A 203 15.92 -7.62 5.24
N VAL A 204 16.35 -6.91 6.30
CA VAL A 204 16.13 -5.47 6.46
C VAL A 204 17.50 -4.78 6.49
N THR A 205 18.13 -4.72 5.33
CA THR A 205 19.44 -4.09 5.15
C THR A 205 19.40 -3.05 4.03
N SER A 206 20.46 -2.26 3.89
CA SER A 206 20.62 -1.35 2.75
C SER A 206 20.80 -2.09 1.41
N ALA A 207 21.12 -3.39 1.43
CA ALA A 207 21.12 -4.22 0.23
C ALA A 207 19.69 -4.59 -0.20
N THR A 208 18.75 -4.65 0.74
CA THR A 208 17.34 -4.90 0.45
C THR A 208 16.57 -3.62 0.12
N PHE A 209 16.69 -2.60 0.97
CA PHE A 209 15.91 -1.38 0.87
C PHE A 209 16.76 -0.20 0.44
N SER A 210 16.21 0.61 -0.46
CA SER A 210 16.82 1.86 -0.87
C SER A 210 16.78 2.87 0.30
N VAL A 211 17.91 3.09 0.96
CA VAL A 211 18.02 4.13 2.00
C VAL A 211 18.08 5.50 1.34
N ARG A 212 16.96 6.22 1.30
CA ARG A 212 16.95 7.63 0.90
C ARG A 212 17.08 8.51 2.14
N ARG A 213 18.17 9.27 2.24
CA ARG A 213 18.24 10.35 3.23
C ARG A 213 17.17 11.38 2.90
N LEU A 214 16.23 11.58 3.80
CA LEU A 214 15.34 12.73 3.74
C LEU A 214 16.22 13.98 3.75
N LYS A 215 16.12 14.81 2.70
CA LYS A 215 16.65 16.17 2.79
C LYS A 215 15.86 16.85 3.90
N SER A 216 16.50 17.15 5.02
CA SER A 216 15.87 17.96 6.05
C SER A 216 15.39 19.24 5.38
N GLN A 217 14.08 19.48 5.37
CA GLN A 217 13.60 20.83 5.10
C GLN A 217 14.16 21.70 6.23
N SER A 218 15.15 22.54 5.91
CA SER A 218 15.60 23.58 6.84
C SER A 218 14.39 24.47 7.09
N SER A 219 13.77 24.32 8.27
CA SER A 219 12.76 25.24 8.75
C SER A 219 13.39 26.62 8.84
N GLN A 220 13.17 27.45 7.82
CA GLN A 220 13.31 28.88 7.98
C GLN A 220 12.11 29.35 8.78
N VAL A 221 12.21 29.26 10.10
CA VAL A 221 11.36 30.06 10.99
C VAL A 221 11.78 31.51 10.79
N PRO A 222 10.88 32.41 10.35
CA PRO A 222 11.20 33.84 10.31
C PRO A 222 11.46 34.30 11.74
N ALA A 223 12.60 34.93 11.97
CA ALA A 223 12.91 35.57 13.24
C ALA A 223 11.84 36.63 13.53
N ALA A 224 10.96 36.36 14.51
CA ALA A 224 10.04 37.37 15.00
C ALA A 224 10.84 38.50 15.65
N THR A 225 10.95 39.63 14.95
CA THR A 225 11.50 40.87 15.49
C THR A 225 10.58 41.36 16.61
N ARG A 226 11.00 41.15 17.86
CA ARG A 226 10.29 41.64 19.04
C ARG A 226 10.59 43.13 19.19
N ALA A 227 9.72 43.98 18.65
CA ALA A 227 9.73 45.41 18.96
C ALA A 227 9.26 45.60 20.41
N VAL A 228 10.11 46.18 21.24
CA VAL A 228 9.77 46.61 22.60
C VAL A 228 9.13 47.99 22.49
N PRO A 229 7.89 48.21 22.98
CA PRO A 229 7.33 49.56 23.08
C PRO A 229 7.96 50.26 24.28
N THR A 230 8.67 51.35 24.03
CA THR A 230 9.09 52.31 25.05
C THR A 230 7.88 53.16 25.43
N THR A 231 7.26 52.89 26.57
CA THR A 231 6.34 53.86 27.20
C THR A 231 7.14 54.80 28.10
N LEU A 232 7.36 56.01 27.59
CA LEU A 232 7.56 57.21 28.40
C LEU A 232 6.26 57.48 29.17
N GLY A 233 6.36 57.59 30.50
CA GLY A 233 5.29 58.05 31.36
C GLY A 233 5.92 58.83 32.51
N GLY A 234 6.06 60.13 32.32
CA GLY A 234 6.20 61.08 33.41
C GLY A 234 4.90 61.87 33.50
N GLU A 235 4.27 61.82 34.67
CA GLU A 235 3.81 62.97 35.46
C GLU A 235 3.92 62.57 36.94
#